data_AF-A0A4Q3I5T7-F1
#
_entry.id   AF-A0A4Q3I5T7-F1
#
_cell.length_a   1.000
_cell.length_b   1.000
_cell.length_c   1.000
_cell.angle_alpha   90.00
_cell.angle_beta   90.00
_cell.angle_gamma   90.00
#
_symmetry.space_group_name_H-M   'P 1'
#
loop_
_entity.id
_entity.type
_entity.pdbx_description
1 polymer ?
#
loop_
_entity_poly.entity_id
_entity_poly.type
_entity_poly.pdbx_seq_one_letter_code
_entity_poly.pdbx_strand_id
1 'polypeptide(L)' 'NYSAAVKGAGFVWDAETLDHWLENPHTFLRGTKMSFAGLPEPLDRRDVIAWLKVETGYVAAGADAMDAASGPAVAQ' A
#
# COMPACT_ATOMS: atom_id res chain seq x y z
N ASN A 1 -10.66 -16.80 -2.48
CA ASN A 1 -9.66 -17.89 -2.36
C ASN A 1 -8.38 -17.46 -3.06
N TYR A 2 -7.26 -17.34 -2.35
CA TYR A 2 -5.97 -16.92 -2.91
C TYR A 2 -5.24 -18.04 -3.69
N SER A 3 -4.25 -17.67 -4.50
CA SER A 3 -3.30 -18.63 -5.06
C SER A 3 -2.43 -19.25 -3.96
N ALA A 4 -1.82 -20.41 -4.23
CA ALA A 4 -0.83 -20.99 -3.31
C ALA A 4 0.37 -20.05 -3.14
N ALA A 5 0.78 -19.35 -4.20
CA ALA A 5 1.87 -18.38 -4.16
C ALA A 5 1.61 -17.24 -3.17
N VAL A 6 0.45 -16.58 -3.24
CA VAL A 6 0.11 -15.47 -2.32
C VAL A 6 -0.01 -15.96 -0.88
N LYS A 7 -0.58 -17.16 -0.66
CA LYS A 7 -0.67 -17.75 0.69
C LYS A 7 0.70 -18.04 1.31
N GLY A 8 1.71 -18.33 0.49
CA GLY A 8 3.06 -18.65 0.94
C GLY A 8 4.07 -17.49 0.89
N ALA A 9 3.66 -16.31 0.43
CA ALA A 9 4.60 -15.25 0.07
C ALA A 9 5.26 -14.54 1.27
N GLY A 10 4.67 -14.63 2.47
CA GLY A 10 5.28 -14.19 3.73
C GLY A 10 5.56 -12.68 3.87
N PHE A 11 5.31 -11.88 2.83
CA PHE A 11 5.51 -10.43 2.85
C PHE A 11 4.35 -9.69 3.52
N VAL A 12 4.61 -8.44 3.88
CA VAL A 12 3.60 -7.49 4.35
C VAL A 12 3.20 -6.57 3.20
N TRP A 13 1.94 -6.12 3.17
CA TRP A 13 1.47 -5.17 2.16
C TRP A 13 1.88 -3.75 2.54
N ASP A 14 3.14 -3.41 2.29
CA ASP A 14 3.66 -2.05 2.37
C ASP A 14 3.73 -1.39 0.99
N ALA A 15 4.15 -0.12 0.95
CA ALA A 15 4.21 0.66 -0.28
C ALA A 15 5.22 0.09 -1.29
N GLU A 16 6.33 -0.48 -0.84
CA GLU A 16 7.36 -1.06 -1.71
C GLU A 16 6.88 -2.38 -2.34
N THR A 17 6.28 -3.24 -1.51
CA THR A 17 5.67 -4.50 -1.95
C THR A 17 4.53 -4.22 -2.93
N LEU A 18 3.70 -3.21 -2.66
CA LEU A 18 2.64 -2.79 -3.57
C LEU A 18 3.21 -2.22 -4.87
N ASP A 19 4.31 -1.47 -4.84
CA ASP A 19 4.92 -0.93 -6.07
C ASP A 19 5.34 -2.05 -7.02
N HIS A 20 6.10 -3.03 -6.52
CA HIS A 20 6.54 -4.16 -7.32
C HIS A 20 5.38 -5.08 -7.74
N TRP A 21 4.40 -5.29 -6.86
CA TRP A 21 3.20 -6.06 -7.18
C TRP A 21 2.40 -5.42 -8.31
N LEU A 22 2.24 -4.10 -8.28
CA LEU A 22 1.49 -3.34 -9.28
C LEU A 22 2.27 -3.19 -10.59
N GLU A 23 3.60 -3.13 -10.56
CA GLU A 23 4.43 -3.06 -11.77
C GLU A 23 4.21 -4.29 -12.65
N ASN A 24 4.33 -5.49 -12.08
CA ASN A 24 4.03 -6.74 -12.77
C ASN A 24 3.84 -7.90 -11.77
N PRO A 25 2.60 -8.32 -11.50
CA PRO A 25 2.34 -9.35 -10.48
C PRO A 25 2.85 -10.74 -10.92
N HIS A 26 2.93 -11.01 -12.23
CA HIS A 26 3.36 -12.31 -12.74
C HIS A 26 4.87 -12.53 -12.59
N THR A 27 5.68 -11.47 -12.74
CA THR A 27 7.12 -11.53 -12.53
C THR A 27 7.47 -11.42 -11.06
N PHE A 28 6.77 -10.56 -10.31
CA PHE A 28 6.98 -10.37 -8.89
C PHE A 28 6.65 -11.63 -8.08
N LEU A 29 5.49 -12.27 -8.34
CA LEU A 29 5.09 -13.49 -7.65
C LEU A 29 4.56 -14.55 -8.62
N ARG A 30 5.49 -15.37 -9.12
CA ARG A 30 5.18 -16.49 -10.01
C ARG A 30 4.14 -17.43 -9.38
N GLY A 31 3.12 -17.80 -10.16
CA GLY A 31 2.00 -18.63 -9.69
C GLY A 31 0.89 -17.84 -8.98
N THR A 32 0.95 -16.50 -8.99
CA THR A 32 -0.23 -15.68 -8.68
C THR A 32 -1.38 -15.97 -9.64
N LYS A 33 -2.61 -15.87 -9.13
CA LYS A 33 -3.85 -15.97 -9.92
C LYS A 33 -4.31 -14.62 -10.49
N MET A 34 -3.62 -13.53 -10.14
CA MET A 34 -3.95 -12.20 -10.65
C MET A 34 -3.62 -12.14 -12.15
N SER A 35 -4.60 -11.88 -13.00
CA SER A 35 -4.46 -11.78 -14.46
C SER A 35 -4.26 -10.34 -14.94
N PHE A 36 -3.64 -9.51 -14.10
CA PHE A 36 -3.41 -8.10 -14.38
C PHE A 36 -2.04 -7.92 -15.04
N ALA A 37 -1.99 -7.15 -16.13
CA ALA A 37 -0.76 -6.92 -16.88
C ALA A 37 0.29 -6.12 -16.08
N GLY A 38 -0.16 -5.27 -15.16
CA GLY A 38 0.67 -4.35 -14.41
C GLY A 38 0.50 -2.88 -14.81
N LEU A 39 1.13 -1.99 -14.04
CA LEU A 39 1.24 -0.55 -14.25
C LEU A 39 2.73 -0.22 -14.46
N PRO A 40 3.21 -0.18 -15.72
CA PRO A 40 4.63 0.03 -15.99
C PRO A 40 5.10 1.42 -15.58
N GLU A 41 4.24 2.43 -15.68
CA GLU A 41 4.55 3.81 -15.35
C GLU A 41 4.66 4.00 -13.82
N PRO A 42 5.83 4.43 -13.30
CA PRO A 42 6.04 4.58 -11.86
C PRO A 42 5.13 5.62 -11.21
N LEU A 43 4.75 6.67 -11.96
CA LEU A 43 3.86 7.71 -11.45
C LEU A 43 2.45 7.17 -11.22
N ASP A 44 1.93 6.34 -12.12
CA ASP A 44 0.61 5.73 -11.98
C ASP A 44 0.55 4.82 -10.75
N ARG A 45 1.61 4.02 -10.51
CA ARG A 45 1.70 3.19 -9.31
C ARG A 45 1.74 4.01 -8.04
N ARG A 46 2.56 5.07 -8.01
CA ARG A 46 2.66 5.99 -6.88
C ARG A 46 1.29 6.59 -6.54
N ASP A 47 0.56 7.04 -7.55
CA ASP A 47 -0.72 7.70 -7.36
C ASP A 47 -1.81 6.71 -6.89
N VAL A 48 -1.81 5.46 -7.40
CA VAL A 48 -2.66 4.37 -6.88
C VAL A 48 -2.32 4.05 -5.42
N ILE A 49 -1.04 3.91 -5.08
CA ILE A 49 -0.60 3.62 -3.70
C ILE A 49 -0.98 4.77 -2.77
N ALA A 50 -0.84 6.03 -3.22
CA ALA A 50 -1.26 7.20 -2.45
C ALA A 50 -2.77 7.18 -2.19
N TRP A 51 -3.58 6.87 -3.21
CA TRP A 51 -5.03 6.74 -3.06
C TRP A 51 -5.40 5.61 -2.08
N LEU A 52 -4.78 4.43 -2.20
CA LEU A 52 -5.00 3.30 -1.29
C LEU A 52 -4.68 3.65 0.17
N LYS A 53 -3.62 4.43 0.42
CA LYS A 53 -3.30 4.90 1.78
C LYS A 53 -4.41 5.77 2.36
N VAL A 54 -4.96 6.70 1.58
CA VAL A 54 -6.08 7.54 2.02
C VAL A 54 -7.32 6.70 2.29
N GLU A 55 -7.70 5.83 1.36
CA GLU A 55 -8.94 5.05 1.44
C GLU A 55 -8.93 4.02 2.59
N THR A 56 -7.75 3.51 2.93
CA THR A 56 -7.59 2.55 4.04
C THR A 56 -7.44 3.21 5.40
N GLY A 57 -7.45 4.55 5.46
CA GLY A 57 -7.16 5.28 6.69
C GLY A 57 -5.73 5.06 7.18
N TYR A 58 -4.78 4.83 6.27
CA TYR A 58 -3.37 4.64 6.62
C TYR A 58 -2.85 5.90 7.30
N VAL A 59 -2.51 5.78 8.57
CA VAL A 59 -1.82 6.81 9.32
C VAL A 59 -0.33 6.55 9.17
N ALA A 60 0.35 7.46 8.46
CA ALA A 60 1.81 7.40 8.39
C ALA A 60 2.34 7.46 9.83
N ALA A 61 3.36 6.65 10.15
CA ALA A 61 3.91 6.50 11.51
C ALA A 61 4.49 7.80 12.15
N GLY A 62 4.23 8.97 11.58
CA GLY A 62 4.49 10.29 12.16
C GLY A 62 3.32 11.30 12.08
N ALA A 63 2.14 10.92 11.56
CA ALA A 63 0.97 11.81 11.51
C ALA A 63 0.20 11.83 12.84
N ASP A 64 0.14 10.70 13.56
CA ASP A 64 -0.40 10.64 14.93
C ASP A 64 0.38 11.50 15.94
N ALA A 65 1.67 11.75 15.68
CA ALA A 65 2.52 12.57 16.55
C ALA A 65 2.22 14.07 16.43
N MET A 66 1.62 14.52 15.32
CA MET A 66 1.25 15.93 15.09
C MET A 66 -0.19 16.22 15.56
N ASP A 67 -1.10 15.25 15.49
CA ASP A 67 -2.49 15.37 15.98
C ASP A 67 -2.57 15.32 17.52
N ALA A 68 -1.72 14.51 18.17
CA ALA A 68 -1.63 14.46 19.63
C ALA A 68 -1.09 15.76 20.28
N ALA A 69 -0.51 16.68 19.50
CA ALA A 69 -0.01 17.97 19.97
C ALA A 69 -1.04 19.11 19.89
N SER A 70 -2.23 18.87 19.34
CA SER A 70 -3.32 19.86 19.26
C SER A 70 -4.48 19.49 20.19
N GLY A 71 -4.21 19.39 21.50
CA GLY A 71 -5.27 19.46 22.51
C GLY A 71 -5.98 20.83 22.43
N PRO A 72 -7.28 20.93 22.78
CA PRO A 72 -8.01 22.18 22.63
C PRO A 72 -7.41 23.21 23.59
N ALA A 73 -6.85 24.29 23.04
CA ALA A 73 -6.55 25.49 23.79
C ALA A 73 -7.87 26.16 24.17
N VAL A 74 -8.48 25.72 25.28
CA VAL A 74 -9.48 26.50 26.00
C VAL A 74 -8.75 27.59 26.78
N ALA A 75 -8.64 28.77 26.16
CA ALA A 75 -8.28 30.01 26.83
C ALA A 75 -9.57 30.76 27.21
N GLN A 76 -9.74 30.89 28.53
CA GLN A 76 -10.61 31.76 29.35
C GLN A 76 -11.81 32.46 28.71
#